data_AF-A0A6A5GQA8-F1
#
_entry.id   AF-A0A6A5GQA8-F1
#
_cell.length_a   1.000
_cell.length_b   1.000
_cell.length_c   1.000
_cell.angle_alpha   90.00
_cell.angle_beta   90.00
_cell.angle_gamma   90.00
#
_symmetry.space_group_name_H-M   'P 1'
#
loop_
_entity.id
_entity.type
_entity.pdbx_description
1 polymer ?
#
loop_
_entity_poly.entity_id
_entity_poly.type
_entity_poly.pdbx_seq_one_letter_code
_entity_poly.pdbx_strand_id
1 'polypeptide(L)'
;MLKSIAFCGSSNIAALFENNVKLASTTTGTHFATFEMDQYSTDVHGCDDFLFVANRKQRMGLLDLRTSKMLPVNQINVDQHESMTSSCYNANNDILYASIWNPTTR
;
A
#
# COMPACT_ATOMS: atom_id res chain seq x y z
N MET A 1 -11.77 9.32 4.96
CA MET A 1 -10.90 9.23 6.15
C MET A 1 -9.48 8.92 5.69
N LEU A 2 -8.46 9.42 6.40
CA LEU A 2 -7.06 9.05 6.17
C LEU A 2 -6.80 7.68 6.84
N LYS A 3 -6.19 6.75 6.13
CA LYS A 3 -5.90 5.38 6.60
C LYS A 3 -4.42 5.17 6.94
N SER A 4 -3.52 5.62 6.07
CA SER A 4 -2.09 5.35 6.20
C SER A 4 -1.25 6.46 5.55
N ILE A 5 -0.05 6.70 6.06
CA ILE A 5 0.92 7.65 5.53
C ILE A 5 2.30 6.97 5.48
N ALA A 6 3.02 7.14 4.37
CA ALA A 6 4.39 6.69 4.23
C ALA A 6 5.26 7.74 3.53
N PHE A 7 6.54 7.77 3.89
CA PHE A 7 7.55 8.45 3.07
C PHE A 7 7.89 7.57 1.87
N CYS A 8 7.98 8.17 0.69
CA CYS A 8 8.40 7.53 -0.55
C CYS A 8 9.69 8.22 -1.02
N GLY A 9 10.80 7.74 -0.47
CA GLY A 9 12.09 8.42 -0.56
C GLY A 9 12.17 9.71 0.23
N SER A 10 13.21 10.51 -0.03
CA SER A 10 13.47 11.77 0.70
C SER A 10 12.49 12.89 0.34
N SER A 11 11.85 12.81 -0.83
CA SER A 11 11.20 13.95 -1.48
C SER A 11 9.68 13.90 -1.47
N ASN A 12 9.09 12.74 -1.15
CA ASN A 12 7.65 12.53 -1.29
C ASN A 12 7.02 11.87 -0.07
N ILE A 13 5.77 12.25 0.20
CA ILE A 13 4.87 11.61 1.16
C ILE A 13 3.68 11.05 0.39
N ALA A 14 3.34 9.80 0.67
CA ALA A 14 2.12 9.15 0.21
C ALA A 14 1.11 9.08 1.35
N ALA A 15 -0.12 9.51 1.09
CA ALA A 15 -1.24 9.43 2.02
C ALA A 15 -2.37 8.62 1.40
N LEU A 16 -2.70 7.48 2.02
CA LEU A 16 -3.82 6.64 1.66
C LEU A 16 -5.10 7.12 2.35
N PHE A 17 -6.13 7.39 1.55
CA PHE A 17 -7.49 7.65 1.97
C PHE A 17 -8.38 6.45 1.64
N GLU A 18 -9.69 6.59 1.86
CA GLU A 18 -10.67 5.52 1.58
C GLU A 18 -10.48 4.87 0.21
N ASN A 19 -10.42 5.69 -0.84
CA ASN A 19 -10.47 5.24 -2.23
C ASN A 19 -9.34 5.83 -3.08
N ASN A 20 -8.31 6.45 -2.49
CA ASN A 20 -7.19 6.97 -3.26
C ASN A 20 -5.92 7.10 -2.43
N VAL A 21 -4.78 7.15 -3.12
CA VAL A 21 -3.51 7.64 -2.60
C VAL A 21 -3.23 9.01 -3.18
N LYS A 22 -2.76 9.93 -2.34
CA LYS A 22 -2.25 11.23 -2.75
C LYS A 22 -0.76 11.33 -2.48
N LEU A 23 -0.03 11.93 -3.42
CA LEU A 23 1.38 12.27 -3.25
C LEU A 23 1.57 13.77 -3.04
N ALA A 24 2.44 14.12 -2.10
CA ALA A 24 2.85 15.49 -1.84
C ALA A 24 4.37 15.58 -1.62
N SER A 25 4.95 16.73 -1.93
CA SER A 25 6.36 17.00 -1.65
C SER A 25 6.62 17.08 -0.15
N THR A 26 7.67 16.42 0.35
CA THR A 26 8.11 16.53 1.75
C THR A 26 8.59 17.95 2.10
N THR A 27 9.18 18.66 1.13
CA THR A 27 9.75 20.00 1.34
C THR A 27 8.71 21.12 1.30
N THR A 28 7.75 21.05 0.39
CA THR A 28 6.79 22.15 0.20
C THR A 28 5.38 21.81 0.71
N GLY A 29 5.10 20.53 1.00
CA GLY A 29 3.76 20.05 1.30
C GLY A 29 2.80 20.10 0.11
N THR A 30 3.28 20.47 -1.07
CA THR A 30 2.44 20.61 -2.27
C THR A 30 2.00 19.25 -2.78
N HIS A 31 0.70 19.03 -2.86
CA HIS A 31 0.10 17.87 -3.52
C HIS A 31 0.31 17.95 -5.03
N PHE A 32 0.67 16.83 -5.66
CA PHE A 32 0.95 16.80 -7.10
C PHE A 32 0.39 15.58 -7.85
N ALA A 33 -0.04 14.52 -7.16
CA ALA A 33 -0.63 13.36 -7.83
C ALA A 33 -1.68 12.66 -6.95
N THR A 34 -2.70 12.09 -7.60
CA THR A 34 -3.73 11.26 -6.97
C THR A 34 -3.93 10.00 -7.80
N PHE A 35 -4.01 8.86 -7.12
CA PHE A 35 -4.23 7.56 -7.73
C PHE A 35 -5.45 6.92 -7.08
N GLU A 36 -6.42 6.49 -7.88
CA GLU A 36 -7.58 5.76 -7.38
C GLU A 36 -7.16 4.39 -6.81
N MET A 37 -7.78 4.03 -5.70
CA MET A 37 -7.51 2.80 -4.97
C MET A 37 -8.81 2.08 -4.65
N ASP A 38 -8.69 0.76 -4.54
CA ASP A 38 -9.77 -0.08 -4.04
C ASP A 38 -10.06 0.26 -2.57
N GLN A 39 -11.34 0.34 -2.21
CA GLN A 39 -11.82 0.72 -0.87
C GLN A 39 -11.31 -0.18 0.26
N TYR A 40 -10.88 -1.41 -0.06
CA TYR A 40 -10.33 -2.37 0.88
C TYR A 40 -8.82 -2.19 1.11
N SER A 41 -8.20 -1.17 0.51
CA SER A 41 -6.82 -0.78 0.81
C SER A 41 -6.70 -0.31 2.26
N THR A 42 -5.65 -0.76 2.96
CA THR A 42 -5.45 -0.52 4.39
C THR A 42 -4.19 0.30 4.66
N ASP A 43 -3.08 -0.03 4.00
CA ASP A 43 -1.77 0.54 4.28
C ASP A 43 -1.01 0.87 3.00
N VAL A 44 -0.13 1.86 3.08
CA VAL A 44 0.87 2.13 2.06
C VAL A 44 2.26 2.11 2.68
N HIS A 45 3.23 1.57 1.96
CA HIS A 45 4.65 1.61 2.32
C HIS A 45 5.43 2.14 1.12
N GLY A 46 6.18 3.23 1.31
CA GLY A 46 6.86 3.89 0.21
C GLY A 46 8.28 3.37 -0.03
N CYS A 47 8.66 3.31 -1.31
CA CYS A 47 10.00 2.98 -1.75
C CYS A 47 10.30 3.79 -3.02
N ASP A 48 11.05 4.89 -2.91
CA ASP A 48 11.47 5.82 -3.99
C ASP A 48 10.54 5.93 -5.24
N ASP A 49 10.59 4.96 -6.15
CA ASP A 49 9.86 4.90 -7.42
C ASP A 49 8.47 4.22 -7.37
N PHE A 50 8.12 3.53 -6.29
CA PHE A 50 6.87 2.78 -6.15
C PHE A 50 6.32 2.79 -4.72
N LEU A 51 5.04 2.42 -4.60
CA LEU A 51 4.39 2.20 -3.30
C LEU A 51 3.92 0.76 -3.20
N PHE A 52 4.22 0.08 -2.10
CA PHE A 52 3.46 -1.10 -1.72
C PHE A 52 2.11 -0.67 -1.15
N VAL A 53 1.04 -1.27 -1.64
CA VAL A 53 -0.33 -1.01 -1.18
C VAL A 53 -0.92 -2.30 -0.65
N ALA A 54 -1.22 -2.32 0.64
CA ALA A 54 -1.88 -3.43 1.29
C ALA A 54 -3.39 -3.35 1.06
N ASN A 55 -4.00 -4.43 0.56
CA ASN A 55 -5.46 -4.56 0.42
C ASN A 55 -6.01 -5.77 1.19
N ARG A 56 -7.00 -5.52 2.06
CA ARG A 56 -7.61 -6.53 2.93
C ARG A 56 -8.18 -7.73 2.18
N LYS A 57 -8.76 -7.52 0.99
CA LYS A 57 -9.50 -8.54 0.23
C LYS A 57 -8.75 -9.09 -0.97
N GLN A 58 -7.77 -8.36 -1.48
CA GLN A 58 -7.13 -8.71 -2.74
C GLN A 58 -5.73 -9.25 -2.54
N ARG A 59 -4.83 -8.51 -1.85
CA ARG A 59 -3.42 -8.86 -1.51
C ARG A 59 -2.56 -7.60 -1.35
N MET A 60 -1.24 -7.74 -1.40
CA MET A 60 -0.30 -6.65 -1.62
C MET A 60 -0.15 -6.33 -3.11
N GLY A 61 -0.28 -5.06 -3.47
CA GLY A 61 0.06 -4.53 -4.77
C GLY A 61 1.30 -3.61 -4.70
N LEU A 62 1.92 -3.38 -5.85
CA LEU A 62 2.94 -2.38 -6.07
C LEU A 62 2.37 -1.36 -7.05
N LEU A 63 2.17 -0.12 -6.60
CA LEU A 63 1.81 0.99 -7.46
C LEU A 63 3.09 1.60 -8.03
N ASP A 64 3.31 1.40 -9.33
CA ASP A 64 4.37 2.07 -10.08
C ASP A 64 3.97 3.54 -10.28
N LEU A 65 4.75 4.46 -9.70
CA LEU A 65 4.46 5.89 -9.74
C LEU A 65 4.73 6.52 -11.11
N ARG A 66 5.52 5.87 -11.97
CA ARG A 66 5.82 6.35 -13.33
C ARG A 66 4.69 6.02 -14.29
N THR A 67 4.11 4.83 -14.15
CA THR A 67 3.06 4.34 -15.06
C THR A 67 1.65 4.46 -14.48
N SER A 68 1.51 4.78 -13.20
CA SER A 68 0.24 4.81 -12.46
C SER A 68 -0.47 3.45 -12.44
N LYS A 69 0.29 2.35 -12.59
CA LYS A 69 -0.27 0.99 -12.67
C LYS A 69 -0.05 0.24 -11.38
N MET A 70 -1.09 -0.47 -10.95
CA MET A 70 -1.00 -1.44 -9.86
C MET A 70 -0.52 -2.79 -10.42
N LEU A 71 0.64 -3.23 -9.96
CA LEU A 71 1.21 -4.54 -10.24
C LEU A 71 1.01 -5.47 -9.04
N PRO A 72 0.63 -6.73 -9.25
CA PRO A 72 0.45 -7.66 -8.15
C PRO A 72 1.79 -8.18 -7.60
N VAL A 73 1.94 -8.20 -6.27
CA VAL A 73 3.18 -8.68 -5.61
C VAL A 73 3.03 -10.10 -5.07
N ASN A 74 1.91 -10.40 -4.41
CA ASN A 74 1.61 -11.74 -3.88
C ASN A 74 0.16 -12.14 -4.16
N GLN A 75 -0.24 -13.34 -3.72
CA GLN A 75 -1.61 -13.83 -3.76
C GLN A 75 -2.06 -14.16 -2.33
N ILE A 76 -3.31 -13.82 -1.98
CA ILE A 76 -4.01 -14.40 -0.82
C ILE A 76 -5.09 -15.33 -1.36
N ASN A 77 -5.39 -16.41 -0.64
CA ASN A 77 -6.41 -17.35 -1.10
C ASN A 77 -7.80 -16.85 -0.71
N VAL A 78 -8.44 -16.13 -1.62
CA VAL A 78 -9.78 -15.54 -1.42
C VAL A 78 -10.84 -16.63 -1.18
N ASP A 79 -10.68 -17.81 -1.78
CA ASP A 79 -11.62 -18.94 -1.62
C ASP A 79 -11.63 -19.48 -0.19
N GLN A 80 -10.56 -19.27 0.57
CA GLN A 80 -10.48 -19.62 1.99
C GLN A 80 -10.94 -18.49 2.92
N HIS A 81 -11.56 -17.43 2.39
CA HIS A 81 -11.95 -16.24 3.14
C HIS A 81 -10.78 -15.61 3.92
N GLU A 82 -9.56 -15.75 3.40
CA GLU A 82 -8.40 -15.11 3.99
C GLU A 82 -8.52 -13.59 3.92
N SER A 83 -8.01 -12.92 4.96
CA SER A 83 -8.00 -11.46 5.02
C SER A 83 -6.66 -10.98 5.53
N MET A 84 -6.06 -10.01 4.83
CA MET A 84 -4.90 -9.33 5.37
C MET A 84 -5.31 -8.47 6.58
N THR A 85 -4.55 -8.58 7.67
CA THR A 85 -4.86 -7.91 8.94
C THR A 85 -3.85 -6.82 9.29
N SER A 86 -2.59 -6.97 8.89
CA SER A 86 -1.56 -5.96 9.07
C SER A 86 -0.43 -6.15 8.08
N SER A 87 0.36 -5.09 7.86
CA SER A 87 1.56 -5.13 7.04
C SER A 87 2.63 -4.18 7.59
N CYS A 88 3.90 -4.52 7.40
CA CYS A 88 5.01 -3.62 7.66
C CYS A 88 6.14 -3.83 6.65
N TYR A 89 6.82 -2.74 6.31
CA TYR A 89 7.92 -2.74 5.36
C TYR A 89 9.23 -2.37 6.06
N ASN A 90 10.28 -3.15 5.78
CA ASN A 90 11.64 -2.88 6.24
C ASN A 90 12.48 -2.40 5.06
N ALA A 91 12.72 -1.09 5.00
CA ALA A 91 13.50 -0.46 3.93
C ALA A 91 14.99 -0.85 3.93
N ASN A 92 15.55 -1.32 5.06
CA ASN A 92 16.97 -1.65 5.13
C ASN A 92 17.34 -2.92 4.36
N ASN A 93 16.38 -3.84 4.20
CA ASN A 93 16.59 -5.12 3.54
C ASN A 93 15.53 -5.41 2.46
N ASP A 94 14.70 -4.43 2.13
CA ASP A 94 13.62 -4.52 1.15
C ASP A 94 12.67 -5.70 1.41
N ILE A 95 12.33 -5.94 2.69
CA ILE A 95 11.42 -7.03 3.08
C ILE A 95 10.07 -6.45 3.51
N LEU A 96 9.02 -7.05 2.95
CA LEU A 96 7.64 -6.76 3.30
C LEU A 96 7.03 -7.92 4.08
N TYR A 97 6.56 -7.62 5.29
CA TYR A 97 5.84 -8.56 6.12
C TYR A 97 4.35 -8.27 6.05
N ALA A 98 3.55 -9.33 5.97
CA ALA A 98 2.09 -9.25 6.00
C ALA A 98 1.54 -10.37 6.87
N SER A 99 0.53 -10.05 7.69
CA SER A 99 -0.23 -11.05 8.42
C SER A 99 -1.56 -11.31 7.72
N ILE A 100 -1.86 -12.59 7.52
CA ILE A 100 -3.10 -13.05 6.92
C ILE A 100 -3.87 -13.83 7.98
N TRP A 101 -5.10 -13.42 8.23
CA TRP A 101 -6.03 -14.22 9.01
C TRP A 101 -6.68 -15.28 8.11
N ASN A 102 -6.62 -16.53 8.54
CA ASN A 102 -7.30 -17.65 7.90
C ASN A 102 -8.40 -18.18 8.86
N PRO A 103 -9.68 -18.17 8.46
CA PRO A 103 -10.77 -18.66 9.30
C PRO A 103 -10.69 -20.16 9.62
N THR A 104 -10.05 -20.94 8.74
CA THR A 104 -10.08 -22.41 8.78
C THR A 104 -9.05 -23.01 9.74
N THR A 105 -8.13 -22.20 10.26
CA THR A 105 -7.08 -22.65 11.20
C THR A 105 -7.48 -22.44 12.68
N ARG A 106 -8.79 -22.45 12.97
CA ARG A 106 -9.34 -22.37 14.33
C ARG A 106 -9.94 -23.70 14.77
#